data_AF-A0A7V1STP0-F1
#
_entry.id   AF-A0A7V1STP0-F1
#
_cell.length_a   1.000
_cell.length_b   1.000
_cell.length_c   1.000
_cell.angle_alpha   90.00
_cell.angle_beta   90.00
_cell.angle_gamma   90.00
#
_symmetry.space_group_name_H-M   'P 1'
#
loop_
_entity.id
_entity.type
_entity.pdbx_description
1 polymer ?
#
loop_
_entity_poly.entity_id
_entity_poly.type
_entity_poly.pdbx_seq_one_letter_code
_entity_poly.pdbx_strand_id
1 'polypeptide(L)'
;MQGISTAKHQHLVDALLQLEKLLSRDFKQDTDRQQAEELRLELEAMHNSYNKQVNALAELIGDYHELFTKAKMQFLSPKLKELRKQAEQDTRILPLLAQNIRLVYGT
;
A
#
# COMPACT_ATOMS: atom_id res chain seq x y z
N MET A 1 3.96 3.28 6.54
CA MET A 1 4.04 2.29 7.64
C MET A 1 5.37 2.49 8.32
N GLN A 2 5.42 2.77 9.63
CA GLN A 2 6.68 2.74 10.37
C GLN A 2 7.08 1.27 10.50
N GLY A 3 7.92 0.81 9.59
CA GLY A 3 8.37 -0.58 9.57
C GLY A 3 9.37 -0.89 10.68
N ILE A 4 9.71 -2.17 10.84
CA ILE A 4 10.82 -2.57 11.70
C ILE A 4 12.06 -1.78 11.24
N SER A 5 12.69 -1.06 12.18
CA SER A 5 13.89 -0.29 11.88
C SER A 5 15.03 -1.24 11.54
N THR A 6 15.47 -1.21 10.29
CA THR A 6 16.57 -2.05 9.77
C THR A 6 17.84 -1.86 10.60
N ALA A 7 18.11 -0.62 11.03
CA ALA A 7 19.23 -0.31 11.92
C ALA A 7 19.10 -0.99 13.29
N LYS A 8 17.92 -0.96 13.91
CA LYS A 8 17.70 -1.63 15.21
C LYS A 8 17.80 -3.15 15.09
N HIS A 9 17.27 -3.73 14.02
CA HIS A 9 17.42 -5.16 13.75
C HIS A 9 18.90 -5.53 13.59
N GLN A 10 19.65 -4.79 12.77
CA GLN A 10 21.08 -5.03 12.58
C GLN A 10 21.85 -4.92 13.90
N HIS A 11 21.58 -3.90 14.71
CA HIS A 11 22.23 -3.76 16.01
C HIS A 11 21.94 -4.94 16.96
N LEU A 12 20.74 -5.50 16.93
CA LEU A 12 20.38 -6.69 17.72
C LEU A 12 21.10 -7.95 17.23
N VAL A 13 21.18 -8.15 15.91
CA VAL A 13 21.95 -9.26 15.31
C VAL A 13 23.42 -9.14 15.68
N ASP A 14 24.00 -7.95 15.55
CA ASP A 14 25.41 -7.69 15.88
C ASP A 14 25.70 -7.93 17.36
N ALA A 15 24.78 -7.54 18.25
CA ALA A 15 24.91 -7.75 19.69
C ALA A 15 24.86 -9.25 20.06
N LEU A 16 23.95 -10.02 19.46
CA LEU A 16 23.87 -11.47 19.65
C LEU A 16 25.13 -12.18 19.13
N LEU A 17 25.65 -11.75 17.99
CA LEU A 17 26.87 -12.30 17.41
C LEU A 17 28.13 -11.95 18.23
N GLN A 18 28.14 -10.78 18.88
CA GLN A 18 29.17 -10.43 19.86
C GLN A 18 29.06 -11.29 21.13
N LEU A 19 27.85 -11.54 21.61
CA LEU A 19 27.59 -12.40 22.76
C LEU A 19 28.05 -13.85 22.49
N GLU A 20 27.71 -14.42 21.33
CA GLU A 20 28.19 -15.74 20.89
C GLU A 20 29.72 -15.82 20.91
N LYS A 21 30.41 -14.79 20.42
CA LYS A 21 31.89 -14.73 20.38
C LYS A 21 32.52 -14.64 21.78
N LEU A 22 31.88 -13.94 22.70
CA LEU A 22 32.34 -13.85 24.10
C LEU A 22 32.14 -15.17 24.82
N LEU A 23 30.96 -15.79 24.68
CA LEU A 23 30.65 -17.09 25.26
C LEU A 23 31.49 -18.23 24.67
N SER A 24 31.88 -18.12 23.39
CA SER A 24 32.79 -19.09 22.76
C SER A 24 34.23 -19.06 23.33
N ARG A 25 34.63 -17.97 24.01
CA ARG A 25 35.95 -17.84 24.65
C ARG A 25 35.96 -18.41 26.07
N ASP A 26 34.82 -18.36 26.75
CA ASP A 26 34.62 -18.98 28.05
C ASP A 26 34.08 -20.40 27.86
N PHE A 27 34.98 -21.39 27.83
CA PHE A 27 34.72 -22.83 27.61
C PHE A 27 33.71 -23.52 28.56
N LYS A 28 32.95 -22.78 29.38
CA LYS A 28 32.06 -23.29 30.43
C LYS A 28 30.55 -23.14 30.15
N GLN A 29 30.15 -22.41 29.11
CA GLN A 29 28.73 -22.08 28.86
C GLN A 29 28.28 -22.42 27.43
N ASP A 30 28.39 -23.70 27.05
CA ASP A 30 27.98 -24.18 25.71
C ASP A 30 26.46 -24.01 25.48
N THR A 31 25.66 -24.11 26.55
CA THR A 31 24.20 -23.89 26.51
C THR A 31 23.81 -22.45 26.21
N ASP A 32 24.49 -21.48 26.83
CA ASP A 32 24.18 -20.05 26.63
C ASP A 32 24.62 -19.60 25.23
N ARG A 33 25.68 -20.20 24.70
CA ARG A 33 26.15 -20.02 23.32
C ARG A 33 25.12 -20.52 22.31
N GLN A 34 24.60 -21.73 22.51
CA GLN A 34 23.54 -22.30 21.66
C GLN A 34 22.27 -21.46 21.70
N GLN A 35 21.86 -20.99 22.88
CA GLN A 35 20.70 -20.11 23.00
C GLN A 35 20.89 -18.77 22.26
N ALA A 36 22.07 -18.16 22.34
CA ALA A 36 22.37 -16.93 21.61
C ALA A 36 22.31 -17.14 20.08
N GLU A 37 22.83 -18.28 19.59
CA GLU A 37 22.77 -18.67 18.18
C GLU A 37 21.33 -18.93 17.71
N GLU A 38 20.53 -19.65 18.48
CA GLU A 38 19.12 -19.91 18.20
C GLU A 38 18.33 -18.59 18.13
N LEU A 39 18.51 -17.69 19.11
CA LEU A 39 17.84 -16.39 19.13
C LEU A 39 18.23 -15.53 17.93
N ARG A 40 19.49 -15.57 17.49
CA ARG A 40 19.94 -14.84 16.31
C ARG A 40 19.27 -15.37 15.04
N LEU A 41 19.26 -16.69 14.85
CA LEU A 41 18.64 -17.33 13.70
C LEU A 41 17.12 -17.07 13.66
N GLU A 42 16.44 -17.15 14.81
CA GLU A 42 15.03 -16.84 14.91
C GLU A 42 14.73 -15.38 14.55
N LEU A 43 15.55 -14.43 15.05
CA LEU A 43 15.41 -13.01 14.76
C LEU A 43 15.59 -12.71 13.26
N GLU A 44 16.60 -13.31 12.63
CA GLU A 44 16.85 -13.19 11.18
C GLU A 44 15.69 -13.80 10.37
N ALA A 45 15.20 -14.98 10.76
CA ALA A 45 14.07 -15.64 10.10
C ALA A 45 12.79 -14.79 10.19
N MET A 46 12.50 -14.23 11.37
CA MET A 46 11.34 -13.37 11.59
C MET A 46 11.43 -12.08 10.76
N HIS A 47 12.61 -11.44 10.73
CA HIS A 47 12.83 -10.23 9.93
C HIS A 47 12.69 -10.51 8.42
N ASN A 48 13.18 -11.66 7.95
CA ASN A 48 13.00 -12.07 6.56
C ASN A 48 11.53 -12.32 6.21
N SER A 49 10.79 -12.99 7.10
CA SER A 49 9.35 -13.20 6.93
C SER A 49 8.58 -11.87 6.88
N TYR A 50 8.90 -10.95 7.79
CA TYR A 50 8.35 -9.59 7.80
C TYR A 50 8.60 -8.87 6.47
N ASN A 51 9.84 -8.86 5.98
CA ASN A 51 10.18 -8.19 4.72
C ASN A 51 9.44 -8.80 3.52
N LYS A 52 9.28 -10.12 3.47
CA LYS A 52 8.46 -10.78 2.44
C LYS A 52 7.01 -10.30 2.46
N GLN A 53 6.40 -10.21 3.64
CA GLN A 53 5.03 -9.73 3.78
C GLN A 53 4.89 -8.25 3.40
N VAL A 54 5.85 -7.41 3.80
CA VAL A 54 5.86 -5.99 3.42
C VAL A 54 5.97 -5.81 1.91
N ASN A 55 6.84 -6.59 1.26
CA ASN A 55 6.99 -6.55 -0.20
C ASN A 55 5.71 -7.02 -0.91
N ALA A 56 5.10 -8.11 -0.46
CA ALA A 56 3.83 -8.59 -1.02
C ALA A 56 2.70 -7.56 -0.85
N LEU A 57 2.65 -6.85 0.28
CA LEU A 57 1.70 -5.75 0.48
C LEU A 57 1.99 -4.57 -0.45
N ALA A 58 3.26 -4.23 -0.67
CA ALA A 58 3.64 -3.18 -1.60
C ALA A 58 3.24 -3.50 -3.04
N GLU A 59 3.42 -4.74 -3.48
CA GLU A 59 2.95 -5.25 -4.78
C GLU A 59 1.42 -5.12 -4.89
N LEU A 60 0.67 -5.61 -3.90
CA LEU A 60 -0.79 -5.54 -3.90
C LEU A 60 -1.31 -4.09 -3.94
N ILE A 61 -0.66 -3.17 -3.22
CA ILE A 61 -1.00 -1.74 -3.26
C ILE A 61 -0.72 -1.16 -4.65
N GLY A 62 0.40 -1.57 -5.28
CA GLY A 62 0.74 -1.18 -6.65
C GLY A 62 -0.32 -1.62 -7.66
N ASP A 63 -0.68 -2.91 -7.63
CA ASP A 63 -1.70 -3.49 -8.50
C ASP A 63 -3.06 -2.80 -8.31
N TYR A 64 -3.44 -2.57 -7.06
CA TYR A 64 -4.67 -1.85 -6.74
C TYR A 64 -4.65 -0.42 -7.28
N HIS A 65 -3.53 0.29 -7.13
CA HIS A 65 -3.39 1.65 -7.64
C HIS A 65 -3.47 1.71 -9.15
N GLU A 66 -2.86 0.75 -9.85
CA GLU A 66 -2.96 0.65 -11.30
C GLU A 66 -4.39 0.36 -11.75
N LEU A 67 -5.06 -0.60 -11.09
CA LEU A 67 -6.47 -0.92 -11.36
C LEU A 67 -7.37 0.29 -11.12
N PHE A 68 -7.18 1.00 -10.00
CA PHE A 68 -7.92 2.22 -9.69
C PHE A 68 -7.69 3.31 -10.74
N THR A 69 -6.45 3.50 -11.19
CA THR A 69 -6.11 4.48 -12.22
C THR A 69 -6.75 4.11 -13.55
N LYS A 70 -6.70 2.84 -13.96
CA LYS A 70 -7.41 2.33 -15.15
C LYS A 70 -8.90 2.56 -15.04
N ALA A 71 -9.52 2.20 -13.91
CA ALA A 71 -10.93 2.41 -13.67
C ALA A 71 -11.33 3.89 -13.74
N LYS A 72 -10.53 4.76 -13.11
CA LYS A 72 -10.73 6.22 -13.12
C LYS A 72 -10.65 6.79 -14.53
N MET A 73 -9.64 6.40 -15.30
CA MET A 73 -9.39 6.93 -16.65
C MET A 73 -10.37 6.37 -17.68
N GLN A 74 -10.67 5.07 -17.62
CA GLN A 74 -11.47 4.37 -18.63
C GLN A 74 -12.98 4.42 -18.39
N PHE A 75 -13.42 4.58 -17.14
CA PHE A 75 -14.86 4.57 -16.83
C PHE A 75 -15.33 5.91 -16.29
N LEU A 76 -14.64 6.44 -15.28
CA LEU A 76 -15.07 7.66 -14.60
C LEU A 76 -14.95 8.90 -15.49
N SER A 77 -13.81 9.08 -16.16
CA SER A 77 -13.60 10.20 -17.09
C SER A 77 -14.57 10.23 -18.26
N PRO A 78 -14.82 9.14 -19.01
CA PRO A 78 -15.81 9.16 -20.08
C PRO A 78 -17.24 9.30 -19.56
N LYS A 79 -17.61 8.64 -18.46
CA LYS A 79 -18.95 8.79 -17.87
C LYS A 79 -19.20 10.23 -17.39
N LEU A 80 -18.21 10.89 -16.80
CA LEU A 80 -18.29 12.31 -16.44
C LEU A 80 -18.39 13.21 -17.67
N LYS A 81 -17.68 12.90 -18.76
CA LYS A 81 -17.81 13.64 -20.04
C LYS A 81 -19.20 13.46 -20.66
N GLU A 82 -19.75 12.26 -20.64
CA GLU A 82 -21.10 11.97 -21.14
C GLU A 82 -22.16 12.70 -20.31
N LEU A 83 -22.08 12.61 -18.97
CA LEU A 83 -22.99 13.31 -18.06
C LEU A 83 -22.90 14.83 -18.24
N ARG A 84 -21.70 15.37 -18.43
CA ARG A 84 -21.52 16.80 -18.72
C ARG A 84 -22.15 17.18 -20.06
N LYS A 85 -21.98 16.37 -21.10
CA LYS A 85 -22.57 16.61 -22.42
C LYS A 85 -24.10 16.57 -22.37
N GLN A 86 -24.67 15.61 -21.62
CA GLN A 86 -26.11 15.52 -21.40
C GLN A 86 -26.63 16.73 -20.62
N ALA A 87 -25.96 17.12 -19.53
CA ALA A 87 -26.33 18.32 -18.78
C ALA A 87 -26.28 19.60 -19.63
N GLU A 88 -25.24 19.76 -20.47
CA GLU A 88 -25.14 20.90 -21.40
C GLU A 88 -26.22 20.87 -22.48
N GLN A 89 -26.62 19.69 -22.98
CA GLN A 89 -27.72 19.54 -23.92
C GLN A 89 -29.07 19.87 -23.28
N ASP A 90 -29.36 19.33 -22.09
CA ASP A 90 -30.59 19.60 -21.36
C ASP A 90 -30.72 21.08 -21.01
N THR A 91 -29.63 21.72 -20.60
CA THR A 91 -29.60 23.16 -20.31
C THR A 91 -29.90 24.02 -21.55
N ARG A 92 -29.56 23.53 -22.76
CA ARG A 92 -29.89 24.22 -24.02
C ARG A 92 -31.30 23.91 -24.51
N ILE A 93 -31.79 22.70 -24.29
CA ILE A 93 -33.11 22.27 -24.72
C ILE A 93 -34.19 22.90 -23.84
N LEU A 94 -33.98 23.02 -22.53
CA LEU A 94 -34.93 23.61 -21.58
C LEU A 94 -35.43 25.01 -21.96
N PRO A 95 -34.58 26.01 -22.29
CA PRO A 95 -35.05 27.33 -22.70
C PRO A 95 -35.75 27.32 -24.06
N LEU A 96 -35.33 26.47 -25.00
CA LEU A 96 -36.02 26.29 -26.29
C LEU A 96 -37.40 25.64 -26.13
N LEU A 97 -37.53 24.69 -25.21
CA LEU A 97 -38.80 24.05 -24.87
C LEU A 97 -39.73 25.07 -24.19
N ALA A 98 -39.21 25.85 -23.23
CA ALA A 98 -39.96 26.90 -22.56
C ALA A 98 -40.45 27.97 -23.54
N GLN A 99 -39.63 28.34 -24.53
CA GLN A 99 -39.97 29.32 -25.56
C GLN A 99 -41.02 28.77 -26.54
N ASN A 100 -40.92 27.50 -26.93
CA ASN A 100 -41.95 26.83 -27.74
C ASN A 100 -43.27 26.67 -26.98
N ILE A 101 -43.25 26.32 -25.69
CA ILE A 101 -44.45 26.24 -24.85
C ILE A 101 -45.11 27.63 -24.76
N ARG A 102 -44.31 28.69 -24.60
CA ARG A 102 -44.81 30.08 -24.64
C ARG A 102 -45.45 30.46 -25.97
N LEU A 103 -44.82 30.08 -27.08
CA LEU A 103 -45.33 30.37 -28.43
C LEU A 103 -46.62 29.60 -28.74
N VAL A 104 -46.75 28.37 -28.26
CA VAL A 104 -47.90 27.49 -28.56
C VAL A 104 -49.07 27.72 -27.59
N TYR A 105 -48.80 27.99 -26.31
CA TYR A 105 -49.82 28.08 -25.26
C TYR A 105 -49.98 29.48 -24.65
N GLY A 106 -49.21 30.49 -25.11
CA GLY A 106 -49.48 31.90 -24.87
C GLY A 106 -49.46 32.39 -23.41
N THR A 107 -48.84 31.65 -22.48
CA THR A 107 -48.69 32.06 -21.07
C THR A 107 -47.31 32.64 -20.75
#